data_AF-A0A2G0CCD7-F1
#
_entry.id   AF-A0A2G0CCD7-F1
#
_cell.length_a   1.000
_cell.length_b   1.000
_cell.length_c   1.000
_cell.angle_alpha   90.00
_cell.angle_beta   90.00
_cell.angle_gamma   90.00
#
_symmetry.space_group_name_H-M   'P 1'
#
loop_
_entity.id
_entity.type
_entity.pdbx_description
1 polymer ?
#
loop_
_entity_poly.entity_id
_entity_poly.type
_entity_poly.pdbx_seq_one_letter_code
_entity_poly.pdbx_strand_id
1 'polypeptide(L)'
;MKEKNYDRLRRALDQLPDYGPDDQTWEHIQGGLDAPRVPLAEQLPTYAPPAQVWNALSRELPPAGRRRLSVVRQAGRRVAALAAAAMVALLVAAGLYLRDEGPEVTYAYYQEAAPAPVVADWDEDEDSFDRAREVVQQRNEPRLNHLGQELDELTSAREEVKAMLVAYGEDPSIVRQLAEIERERDDVYRRIIVEL
;
A
#
# COMPACT_ATOMS: atom_id res chain seq x y z
N MET A 1 -45.83 -23.26 11.42
CA MET A 1 -46.74 -22.80 10.35
C MET A 1 -46.18 -23.32 9.03
N LYS A 2 -46.96 -24.07 8.23
CA LYS A 2 -46.51 -24.54 6.91
C LYS A 2 -46.55 -23.36 5.94
N GLU A 3 -45.41 -23.08 5.31
CA GLU A 3 -45.29 -21.98 4.35
C GLU A 3 -46.14 -22.29 3.11
N LYS A 4 -47.16 -21.47 2.85
CA LYS A 4 -48.19 -21.74 1.83
C LYS A 4 -47.66 -21.66 0.38
N ASN A 5 -46.46 -21.11 0.18
CA ASN A 5 -45.90 -20.83 -1.15
C ASN A 5 -44.62 -21.62 -1.45
N TYR A 6 -44.25 -22.59 -0.61
CA TYR A 6 -43.01 -23.35 -0.75
C TYR A 6 -42.85 -23.96 -2.16
N ASP A 7 -43.89 -24.63 -2.66
CA ASP A 7 -43.85 -25.28 -3.98
C ASP A 7 -43.74 -24.29 -5.14
N ARG A 8 -44.29 -23.08 -4.96
CA ARG A 8 -44.25 -22.01 -5.97
C ARG A 8 -42.87 -21.37 -6.02
N LEU A 9 -42.27 -21.14 -4.85
CA LEU A 9 -40.91 -20.62 -4.74
C LEU A 9 -39.89 -21.62 -5.28
N ARG A 10 -40.04 -22.91 -4.95
CA ARG A 10 -39.14 -23.96 -5.43
C ARG A 10 -39.18 -24.08 -6.95
N ARG A 11 -40.38 -24.08 -7.52
CA ARG A 11 -40.56 -24.13 -8.98
C ARG A 11 -40.00 -22.88 -9.69
N ALA A 12 -40.05 -21.71 -9.05
CA ALA A 12 -39.45 -20.49 -9.59
C ALA A 12 -37.91 -20.51 -9.55
N LEU A 13 -37.33 -21.07 -8.48
CA LEU A 13 -35.88 -21.28 -8.37
C LEU A 13 -35.37 -22.30 -9.38
N ASP A 14 -36.11 -23.40 -9.60
CA ASP A 14 -35.74 -24.43 -10.59
C ASP A 14 -35.89 -23.94 -12.05
N GLN A 15 -36.53 -22.79 -12.28
CA GLN A 15 -36.71 -22.17 -13.60
C GLN A 15 -35.75 -20.99 -13.84
N LEU A 16 -34.90 -20.63 -12.87
CA LEU A 16 -33.90 -19.60 -13.10
C LEU A 16 -32.87 -20.11 -14.13
N PRO A 17 -32.54 -19.32 -15.16
CA PRO A 17 -31.41 -19.64 -16.00
C PRO A 17 -30.13 -19.54 -15.18
N ASP A 18 -29.27 -20.54 -15.32
CA ASP A 18 -27.93 -20.48 -14.75
C ASP A 18 -27.09 -19.49 -15.55
N TYR A 19 -26.96 -18.27 -15.02
CA TYR A 19 -26.03 -17.26 -15.54
C TYR A 19 -24.68 -17.43 -14.83
N GLY A 20 -23.98 -18.51 -15.16
CA GLY A 20 -22.58 -18.71 -14.78
C GLY A 20 -21.66 -18.43 -15.98
N PRO A 21 -20.48 -17.81 -15.78
CA PRO A 21 -19.44 -17.89 -16.79
C PRO A 21 -19.06 -19.36 -17.00
N ASP A 22 -18.68 -19.72 -18.24
CA ASP A 22 -18.16 -21.06 -18.52
C ASP A 22 -16.92 -21.35 -17.68
N ASP A 23 -16.72 -22.60 -17.28
CA ASP A 23 -15.62 -23.00 -16.37
C ASP A 23 -14.24 -22.61 -16.93
N GLN A 24 -14.10 -22.57 -18.26
CA GLN A 24 -12.85 -22.17 -18.93
C GLN A 24 -12.58 -20.66 -18.88
N THR A 25 -13.57 -19.85 -18.51
CA THR A 25 -13.42 -18.38 -18.42
C THR A 25 -12.38 -18.01 -17.37
N TRP A 26 -12.39 -18.69 -16.23
CA TRP A 26 -11.45 -18.43 -15.15
C TRP A 26 -10.05 -18.91 -15.48
N GLU A 27 -9.92 -20.06 -16.13
CA GLU A 27 -8.63 -20.58 -16.62
C GLU A 27 -7.99 -19.62 -17.63
N HIS A 28 -8.78 -19.05 -18.54
CA HIS A 28 -8.28 -18.05 -19.50
C HIS A 28 -7.85 -16.74 -18.83
N ILE A 29 -8.61 -16.25 -17.84
CA ILE A 29 -8.22 -15.05 -17.08
C ILE A 29 -6.91 -15.30 -16.33
N GLN A 30 -6.79 -16.46 -15.69
CA GLN A 30 -5.59 -16.86 -14.95
C GLN A 30 -4.39 -16.99 -15.90
N GLY A 31 -4.53 -17.66 -17.05
CA GLY A 31 -3.47 -17.75 -18.05
C GLY A 31 -3.01 -16.39 -18.59
N GLY A 32 -3.91 -15.40 -18.70
CA GLY A 32 -3.56 -14.03 -19.07
C GLY A 32 -2.90 -13.21 -17.94
N LEU A 33 -3.05 -13.63 -16.69
CA LEU A 33 -2.39 -13.03 -15.52
C LEU A 33 -1.00 -13.63 -15.29
N ASP A 34 -0.84 -14.92 -15.53
CA ASP A 34 0.42 -15.67 -15.34
C ASP A 34 1.39 -15.50 -16.52
N ALA A 35 0.93 -15.00 -17.67
CA ALA A 35 1.79 -14.69 -18.80
C ALA A 35 2.87 -13.64 -18.42
N PRO A 36 4.13 -13.81 -18.83
CA PRO A 36 5.19 -12.84 -18.54
C PRO A 36 4.84 -11.48 -19.17
N ARG A 37 4.46 -10.53 -18.32
CA ARG A 37 4.14 -9.17 -18.73
C ARG A 37 5.43 -8.35 -18.79
N VAL A 38 5.67 -7.71 -19.92
CA VAL A 38 6.63 -6.59 -19.98
C VAL A 38 6.13 -5.53 -18.99
N PRO A 39 6.99 -5.00 -18.09
CA PRO A 39 6.55 -4.02 -17.10
C PRO A 39 5.90 -2.84 -17.81
N LEU A 40 4.69 -2.47 -17.39
CA LEU A 40 3.89 -1.41 -18.01
C LEU A 40 4.67 -0.08 -18.07
N ALA A 41 5.61 0.12 -17.15
CA ALA A 41 6.55 1.24 -17.12
C ALA A 41 7.36 1.40 -18.41
N GLU A 42 7.69 0.31 -19.12
CA GLU A 42 8.42 0.35 -20.40
C GLU A 42 7.51 0.68 -21.59
N GLN A 43 6.19 0.52 -21.44
CA GLN A 43 5.20 0.74 -22.51
C GLN A 43 4.47 2.09 -22.36
N LEU A 44 4.61 2.76 -21.23
CA LEU A 44 3.98 4.05 -21.00
C LEU A 44 4.80 5.16 -21.66
N PRO A 45 4.23 5.89 -22.63
CA PRO A 45 4.94 7.01 -23.20
C PRO A 45 5.13 8.10 -22.15
N THR A 46 6.38 8.51 -21.92
CA THR A 46 6.74 9.59 -21.01
C THR A 46 6.44 10.94 -21.65
N TYR A 47 5.17 11.33 -21.70
CA TYR A 47 4.79 12.68 -22.15
C TYR A 47 4.74 13.62 -20.94
N ALA A 48 5.75 14.47 -20.81
CA ALA A 48 5.66 15.65 -19.95
C ALA A 48 4.91 16.75 -20.72
N PRO A 49 3.84 17.36 -20.16
CA PRO A 49 3.16 18.47 -20.82
C PRO A 49 4.10 19.67 -20.99
N PRO A 50 4.02 20.42 -22.11
CA PRO A 50 4.84 21.60 -22.32
C PRO A 50 4.65 22.62 -21.20
N ALA A 51 5.72 23.30 -20.78
CA ALA A 51 5.69 24.28 -19.70
C ALA A 51 4.65 25.40 -19.92
N GLN A 52 4.26 25.68 -21.16
CA GLN A 52 3.21 26.66 -21.45
C GLN A 52 1.84 26.28 -20.88
N VAL A 53 1.52 24.97 -20.80
CA VAL A 53 0.25 24.48 -20.23
C VAL A 53 0.17 24.79 -18.74
N TRP A 54 1.26 24.54 -18.01
CA TRP A 54 1.36 24.87 -16.58
C TRP A 54 1.28 26.37 -16.31
N ASN A 55 1.92 27.17 -17.16
CA ASN A 55 1.89 28.62 -17.07
C ASN A 55 0.50 29.21 -17.38
N ALA A 56 -0.27 28.59 -18.28
CA ALA A 56 -1.64 28.99 -18.56
C ALA A 56 -2.56 28.70 -17.35
N LEU A 57 -2.49 27.48 -16.79
CA LEU A 57 -3.24 27.12 -15.58
C LEU A 57 -2.96 28.10 -14.43
N SER A 58 -1.69 28.40 -14.18
CA SER A 58 -1.29 29.30 -13.09
C SER A 58 -1.85 30.72 -13.23
N ARG A 59 -2.18 31.14 -14.45
CA ARG A 59 -2.79 32.45 -14.74
C ARG A 59 -4.31 32.44 -14.67
N GLU A 60 -4.94 31.28 -14.89
CA GLU A 60 -6.39 31.11 -14.82
C GLU A 60 -6.91 30.89 -13.40
N LEU A 61 -6.04 30.48 -12.46
CA LEU A 61 -6.43 30.42 -11.05
C LEU A 61 -6.64 31.84 -10.50
N PRO A 62 -7.84 32.18 -10.00
CA PRO A 62 -8.07 33.48 -9.39
C PRO A 62 -7.19 33.62 -8.14
N PRO A 63 -6.54 34.78 -7.92
CA PRO A 63 -5.82 35.02 -6.69
C PRO A 63 -6.80 34.91 -5.51
N ALA A 64 -6.41 34.13 -4.49
CA ALA A 64 -7.19 33.98 -3.26
C ALA A 64 -7.67 35.35 -2.75
N GLY A 65 -9.00 35.50 -2.72
CA GLY A 65 -9.65 36.80 -2.83
C GLY A 65 -9.39 37.74 -1.66
N ARG A 66 -8.85 38.93 -1.96
CA ARG A 66 -9.02 40.12 -1.11
C ARG A 66 -10.25 40.89 -1.59
N ARG A 67 -11.44 40.48 -1.13
CA ARG A 67 -12.66 41.28 -1.28
C ARG A 67 -12.58 42.48 -0.34
N ARG A 68 -12.25 43.66 -0.86
CA ARG A 68 -12.45 44.94 -0.17
C ARG A 68 -13.94 45.26 -0.17
N LEU A 69 -14.62 44.99 0.94
CA LEU A 69 -16.01 45.41 1.15
C LEU A 69 -16.01 46.88 1.60
N SER A 70 -16.52 47.76 0.74
CA SER A 70 -16.77 49.18 1.02
C SER A 70 -17.86 49.33 2.08
N VAL A 71 -17.51 49.96 3.21
CA VAL A 71 -18.41 50.26 4.33
C VAL A 71 -19.26 51.48 3.95
N VAL A 72 -20.53 51.26 3.59
CA VAL A 72 -21.53 52.33 3.47
C VAL A 72 -22.88 51.87 4.05
N ARG A 73 -23.38 52.69 4.99
CA ARG A 73 -24.75 52.75 5.58
C ARG A 73 -25.15 51.60 6.52
N GLN A 74 -24.79 51.77 7.80
CA GLN A 74 -24.85 50.74 8.84
C GLN A 74 -26.05 50.84 9.82
N ALA A 75 -26.98 51.80 9.66
CA ALA A 75 -28.08 51.95 10.61
C ALA A 75 -29.35 51.16 10.21
N GLY A 76 -29.76 51.16 8.93
CA GLY A 76 -30.92 50.37 8.46
C GLY A 76 -30.61 48.89 8.21
N ARG A 77 -29.32 48.56 7.99
CA ARG A 77 -28.88 47.18 7.70
C ARG A 77 -28.89 46.27 8.92
N ARG A 78 -28.83 46.78 10.16
CA ARG A 78 -28.78 45.93 11.36
C ARG A 78 -30.13 45.24 11.61
N VAL A 79 -31.24 45.95 11.40
CA VAL A 79 -32.60 45.38 11.54
C VAL A 79 -32.89 44.44 10.37
N ALA A 80 -32.54 44.82 9.14
CA ALA A 80 -32.67 43.95 7.98
C ALA A 80 -31.75 42.70 8.08
N ALA A 81 -30.55 42.84 8.65
CA ALA A 81 -29.64 41.73 8.89
C ALA A 81 -30.13 40.80 10.01
N LEU A 82 -30.75 41.33 11.07
CA LEU A 82 -31.39 40.52 12.11
C LEU A 82 -32.59 39.74 11.58
N ALA A 83 -33.44 40.38 10.76
CA ALA A 83 -34.56 39.70 10.11
C ALA A 83 -34.09 38.64 9.11
N ALA A 84 -33.07 38.95 8.32
CA ALA A 84 -32.47 37.99 7.39
C ALA A 84 -31.79 36.82 8.14
N ALA A 85 -31.07 37.10 9.23
CA ALA A 85 -30.45 36.07 10.06
C ALA A 85 -31.51 35.16 10.71
N ALA A 86 -32.62 35.72 11.19
CA ALA A 86 -33.73 34.94 11.75
C ALA A 86 -34.39 34.05 10.69
N MET A 87 -34.60 34.56 9.47
CA MET A 87 -35.12 33.76 8.36
C MET A 87 -34.16 32.64 7.95
N VAL A 88 -32.86 32.91 7.86
CA VAL A 88 -31.86 31.88 7.56
C VAL A 88 -31.83 30.82 8.67
N ALA A 89 -31.88 31.24 9.94
CA ALA A 89 -31.93 30.31 11.07
C ALA A 89 -33.20 29.43 11.04
N LEU A 90 -34.36 30.01 10.72
CA LEU A 90 -35.60 29.25 10.54
C LEU A 90 -35.54 28.26 9.37
N LEU A 91 -34.97 28.67 8.23
CA LEU A 91 -34.81 27.77 7.08
C LEU A 91 -33.82 26.65 7.36
N VAL A 92 -32.74 26.92 8.10
CA VAL A 92 -31.78 25.89 8.52
C VAL A 92 -32.44 24.94 9.53
N ALA A 93 -33.16 25.46 10.52
CA ALA A 93 -33.88 24.64 11.49
C ALA A 93 -34.96 23.76 10.84
N ALA A 94 -35.72 24.32 9.89
CA ALA A 94 -36.70 23.56 9.12
C ALA A 94 -36.02 22.50 8.23
N GLY A 95 -34.91 22.85 7.56
CA GLY A 95 -34.16 21.91 6.74
C GLY A 95 -33.54 20.76 7.54
N LEU A 96 -33.13 21.01 8.78
CA LEU A 96 -32.66 19.96 9.70
C LEU A 96 -33.82 19.13 10.25
N TYR A 97 -34.96 19.74 10.57
CA TYR A 97 -36.14 19.03 11.10
C TYR A 97 -36.83 18.14 10.05
N LEU A 98 -36.84 18.59 8.79
CA LEU A 98 -37.38 17.80 7.67
C LEU A 98 -36.34 16.87 7.03
N ARG A 99 -35.12 16.79 7.60
CA ARG A 99 -34.10 15.89 7.09
C ARG A 99 -34.47 14.47 7.52
N ASP A 100 -34.86 13.66 6.56
CA ASP A 100 -34.96 12.21 6.75
C ASP A 100 -33.56 11.68 7.08
N GLU A 101 -33.42 11.15 8.29
CA GLU A 101 -32.27 10.32 8.65
C GLU A 101 -32.41 9.06 7.80
N GLY A 102 -31.71 9.06 6.65
CA GLY A 102 -31.66 7.91 5.75
C GLY A 102 -31.30 6.63 6.52
N PRO A 103 -31.59 5.45 5.95
CA PRO A 103 -31.51 4.17 6.65
C PRO A 103 -30.16 4.03 7.38
N GLU A 104 -30.23 3.71 8.67
CA GLU A 104 -29.06 3.49 9.51
C GLU A 104 -28.33 2.23 9.03
N VAL A 105 -27.35 2.41 8.14
CA VAL A 105 -26.55 1.31 7.61
C VAL A 105 -25.51 0.93 8.65
N THR A 106 -25.81 -0.10 9.44
CA THR A 106 -24.83 -0.73 10.33
C THR A 106 -23.83 -1.53 9.48
N TYR A 107 -22.63 -0.99 9.31
CA TYR A 107 -21.53 -1.71 8.66
C TYR A 107 -20.92 -2.71 9.64
N ALA A 108 -21.05 -4.00 9.36
CA ALA A 108 -20.23 -5.03 9.99
C ALA A 108 -18.86 -5.02 9.31
N TYR A 109 -17.91 -4.28 9.88
CA TYR A 109 -16.53 -4.28 9.42
C TYR A 109 -15.73 -5.31 10.22
N TYR A 110 -15.20 -6.31 9.51
CA TYR A 110 -14.25 -7.26 10.07
C TYR A 110 -12.84 -6.82 9.67
N GLN A 111 -12.03 -6.48 10.66
CA GLN A 111 -10.63 -6.14 10.47
C GLN A 111 -9.81 -7.29 11.04
N GLU A 112 -9.17 -8.06 10.17
CA GLU A 112 -8.20 -9.05 10.61
C GLU A 112 -6.89 -8.32 10.87
N ALA A 113 -6.44 -8.35 12.13
CA ALA A 113 -5.11 -7.85 12.46
C ALA A 113 -4.11 -8.82 11.83
N ALA A 114 -3.43 -8.38 10.77
CA ALA A 114 -2.29 -9.11 10.26
C ALA A 114 -1.32 -9.36 11.43
N PRO A 115 -0.81 -10.59 11.61
CA PRO A 115 0.21 -10.82 12.63
C PRO A 115 1.34 -9.83 12.38
N ALA A 116 1.84 -9.21 13.46
CA ALA A 116 2.97 -8.31 13.35
C ALA A 116 4.06 -9.03 12.56
N PRO A 117 4.63 -8.42 11.50
CA PRO A 117 5.72 -9.03 10.78
C PRO A 117 6.77 -9.38 11.83
N VAL A 118 7.13 -10.65 11.89
CA VAL A 118 8.29 -11.08 12.67
C VAL A 118 9.47 -10.47 11.93
N VAL A 119 9.82 -9.23 12.31
CA VAL A 119 11.05 -8.59 11.88
C VAL A 119 12.14 -9.40 12.57
N ALA A 120 12.70 -10.37 11.86
CA ALA A 120 13.87 -11.09 12.33
C ALA A 120 14.97 -10.06 12.60
N ASP A 121 15.62 -10.17 13.75
CA ASP A 121 16.79 -9.36 14.06
C ASP A 121 17.97 -9.91 13.27
N TRP A 122 18.15 -9.39 12.05
CA TRP A 122 19.19 -9.85 11.12
C TRP A 122 20.62 -9.50 11.58
N ASP A 123 20.76 -8.72 12.65
CA ASP A 123 22.05 -8.25 13.15
C ASP A 123 22.51 -9.03 14.41
N GLU A 124 21.75 -10.04 14.88
CA GLU A 124 22.07 -10.81 16.10
C GLU A 124 23.45 -11.50 16.04
N ASP A 125 23.85 -11.99 14.87
CA ASP A 125 25.06 -12.80 14.69
C ASP A 125 26.29 -12.04 14.15
N GLU A 126 26.21 -10.72 13.94
CA GLU A 126 27.28 -9.95 13.28
C GLU A 126 28.63 -10.04 14.03
N ASP A 127 28.60 -9.97 15.36
CA ASP A 127 29.79 -10.11 16.22
C ASP A 127 30.48 -11.48 16.06
N SER A 128 29.74 -12.52 15.66
CA SER A 128 30.29 -13.85 15.43
C SER A 128 31.01 -13.93 14.08
N PHE A 129 30.47 -13.28 13.05
CA PHE A 129 31.11 -13.20 11.73
C PHE A 129 32.37 -12.35 11.76
N ASP A 130 32.36 -11.22 12.49
CA ASP A 130 33.54 -10.36 12.70
C ASP A 130 34.70 -11.14 13.31
N ARG A 131 34.41 -11.92 14.36
CA ARG A 131 35.41 -12.79 14.99
C ARG A 131 35.95 -13.85 14.03
N ALA A 132 35.11 -14.46 13.21
CA ALA A 132 35.57 -15.43 12.21
C ALA A 132 36.52 -14.79 11.18
N ARG A 133 36.21 -13.58 10.68
CA ARG A 133 37.11 -12.86 9.77
C ARG A 133 38.47 -12.60 10.41
N GLU A 134 38.48 -12.18 11.68
CA GLU A 134 39.73 -11.92 12.39
C GLU A 134 40.60 -13.20 12.49
N VAL A 135 39.99 -14.34 12.84
CA VAL A 135 40.71 -15.61 12.93
C VAL A 135 41.24 -16.07 11.57
N VAL A 136 40.44 -15.92 10.50
CA VAL A 136 40.87 -16.23 9.13
C VAL A 136 42.09 -15.39 8.73
N GLN A 137 42.06 -14.08 8.99
CA GLN A 137 43.18 -13.18 8.70
C GLN A 137 44.44 -13.53 9.51
N GLN A 138 44.28 -13.90 10.79
CA GLN A 138 45.41 -14.28 11.65
C GLN A 138 46.10 -15.57 11.17
N ARG A 139 45.33 -16.57 10.73
CA ARG A 139 45.90 -17.83 10.23
C ARG A 139 46.50 -17.70 8.84
N ASN A 140 45.85 -16.93 7.96
CA ASN A 140 46.31 -16.65 6.59
C ASN A 140 46.61 -17.94 5.78
N GLU A 141 45.71 -18.92 5.85
CA GLU A 141 45.82 -20.16 5.08
C GLU A 141 45.04 -20.04 3.76
N PRO A 142 45.51 -20.58 2.62
CA PRO A 142 44.88 -20.37 1.32
C PRO A 142 43.39 -20.75 1.27
N ARG A 143 43.02 -21.84 1.94
CA ARG A 143 41.64 -22.35 1.96
C ARG A 143 40.72 -21.51 2.84
N LEU A 144 41.21 -21.10 4.02
CA LEU A 144 40.49 -20.20 4.91
C LEU A 144 40.32 -18.81 4.29
N ASN A 145 41.33 -18.30 3.58
CA ASN A 145 41.26 -17.02 2.90
C ASN A 145 40.18 -16.99 1.81
N HIS A 146 39.99 -18.09 1.09
CA HIS A 146 38.90 -18.20 0.11
C HIS A 146 37.53 -18.12 0.80
N LEU A 147 37.34 -18.85 1.90
CA LEU A 147 36.11 -18.79 2.69
C LEU A 147 35.90 -17.40 3.32
N GLY A 148 36.96 -16.73 3.74
CA GLY A 148 36.92 -15.35 4.22
C GLY A 148 36.45 -14.39 3.13
N GLN A 149 36.95 -14.57 1.90
CA GLN A 149 36.51 -13.77 0.76
C GLN A 149 35.03 -14.04 0.41
N GLU A 150 34.59 -15.30 0.39
CA GLU A 150 33.17 -15.66 0.24
C GLU A 150 32.31 -14.96 1.31
N LEU A 151 32.77 -14.97 2.57
CA LEU A 151 32.07 -14.33 3.68
C LEU A 151 31.95 -12.80 3.50
N ASP A 152 33.01 -12.15 2.99
CA ASP A 152 33.02 -10.72 2.71
C ASP A 152 32.07 -10.35 1.56
N GLU A 153 32.05 -11.17 0.49
CA GLU A 153 31.14 -11.00 -0.64
C GLU A 153 29.68 -11.10 -0.18
N LEU A 154 29.34 -12.12 0.62
CA LEU A 154 28.00 -12.28 1.19
C LEU A 154 27.62 -11.14 2.15
N THR A 155 28.59 -10.65 2.94
CA THR A 155 28.36 -9.50 3.84
C THR A 155 28.04 -8.23 3.03
N SER A 156 28.76 -7.99 1.93
CA SER A 156 28.47 -6.87 1.04
C SER A 156 27.09 -6.99 0.40
N ALA A 157 26.75 -8.19 -0.10
CA ALA A 157 25.45 -8.45 -0.70
C ALA A 157 24.30 -8.25 0.30
N ARG A 158 24.48 -8.69 1.56
CA ARG A 158 23.53 -8.46 2.65
C ARG A 158 23.23 -6.96 2.84
N GLU A 159 24.28 -6.15 2.94
CA GLU A 159 24.13 -4.70 3.15
C GLU A 159 23.43 -4.02 1.97
N GLU A 160 23.71 -4.44 0.74
CA GLU A 160 23.00 -3.95 -0.44
C GLU A 160 21.51 -4.28 -0.40
N VAL A 161 21.15 -5.53 -0.07
CA VAL A 161 19.75 -5.96 0.04
C VAL A 161 19.04 -5.26 1.20
N LYS A 162 19.72 -5.05 2.34
CA LYS A 162 19.19 -4.29 3.48
C LYS A 162 18.93 -2.83 3.09
N ALA A 163 19.82 -2.21 2.32
CA ALA A 163 19.61 -0.87 1.79
C ALA A 163 18.40 -0.82 0.82
N MET A 164 18.17 -1.86 0.03
CA MET A 164 16.97 -1.97 -0.81
C MET A 164 15.69 -2.07 0.03
N LEU A 165 15.67 -2.82 1.13
CA LEU A 165 14.52 -2.88 2.04
C LEU A 165 14.20 -1.50 2.65
N VAL A 166 15.23 -0.72 2.98
CA VAL A 166 15.05 0.65 3.49
C VAL A 166 14.48 1.59 2.40
N ALA A 167 14.90 1.43 1.15
CA ALA A 167 14.49 2.29 0.04
C ALA A 167 13.10 1.95 -0.52
N TYR A 168 12.77 0.65 -0.64
CA TYR A 168 11.56 0.17 -1.33
C TYR A 168 10.50 -0.40 -0.37
N GLY A 169 10.81 -0.57 0.92
CA GLY A 169 9.93 -1.14 1.93
C GLY A 169 9.99 -2.68 1.99
N GLU A 170 9.05 -3.28 2.73
CA GLU A 170 8.97 -4.73 2.96
C GLU A 170 8.44 -5.49 1.73
N ASP A 171 9.20 -5.50 0.63
CA ASP A 171 8.91 -6.37 -0.52
C ASP A 171 9.21 -7.83 -0.16
N PRO A 172 8.23 -8.76 -0.25
CA PRO A 172 8.43 -10.18 0.07
C PRO A 172 9.55 -10.86 -0.72
N SER A 173 9.84 -10.39 -1.92
CA SER A 173 10.92 -10.93 -2.75
C SER A 173 12.30 -10.55 -2.21
N ILE A 174 12.46 -9.30 -1.75
CA ILE A 174 13.72 -8.79 -1.17
C ILE A 174 13.96 -9.42 0.20
N VAL A 175 12.91 -9.58 1.02
CA VAL A 175 13.01 -10.30 2.31
C VAL A 175 13.46 -11.75 2.10
N ARG A 176 12.96 -12.43 1.04
CA ARG A 176 13.39 -13.79 0.71
C ARG A 176 14.86 -13.83 0.28
N GLN A 177 15.32 -12.87 -0.52
CA GLN A 177 16.72 -12.77 -0.93
C GLN A 177 17.63 -12.54 0.28
N LEU A 178 17.25 -11.66 1.21
CA LEU A 178 18.00 -11.43 2.44
C LEU A 178 18.12 -12.74 3.24
N ALA A 179 17.02 -13.47 3.41
CA ALA A 179 17.02 -14.75 4.13
C ALA A 179 17.89 -15.84 3.45
N GLU A 180 17.99 -15.81 2.11
CA GLU A 180 18.86 -16.72 1.36
C GLU A 180 20.34 -16.39 1.59
N ILE A 181 20.69 -15.10 1.49
CA ILE A 181 22.05 -14.60 1.76
C ILE A 181 22.49 -14.95 3.19
N GLU A 182 21.62 -14.74 4.19
CA GLU A 182 21.91 -15.10 5.58
C GLU A 182 22.23 -16.59 5.73
N ARG A 183 21.45 -17.43 5.08
CA ARG A 183 21.64 -18.88 5.14
C ARG A 183 22.98 -19.30 4.51
N GLU A 184 23.35 -18.69 3.40
CA GLU A 184 24.66 -18.91 2.77
C GLU A 184 25.80 -18.43 3.67
N ARG A 185 25.61 -17.30 4.35
CA ARG A 185 26.57 -16.71 5.29
C ARG A 185 26.82 -17.64 6.48
N ASP A 186 25.77 -18.21 7.04
CA ASP A 186 25.83 -19.23 8.09
C ASP A 186 26.57 -20.49 7.62
N ASP A 187 26.34 -20.93 6.38
CA ASP A 187 26.99 -22.11 5.82
C ASP A 187 28.49 -21.87 5.56
N VAL A 188 28.89 -20.67 5.10
CA VAL A 188 30.31 -20.27 5.02
C VAL A 188 30.93 -20.24 6.42
N TYR A 189 30.25 -19.61 7.39
CA TYR A 189 30.74 -19.52 8.77
C TYR A 189 30.95 -20.90 9.40
N ARG A 190 30.01 -21.83 9.20
CA ARG A 190 30.16 -23.22 9.65
C ARG A 190 31.35 -23.91 8.99
N ARG A 191 31.58 -23.68 7.68
CA ARG A 191 32.75 -24.21 6.97
C ARG A 191 34.05 -23.65 7.54
N ILE A 192 34.09 -22.35 7.88
CA ILE A 192 35.25 -21.74 8.55
C ILE A 192 35.51 -22.45 9.86
N ILE A 193 34.50 -22.63 10.73
CA ILE A 193 34.66 -23.32 12.03
C ILE A 193 35.22 -24.73 11.87
N VAL A 194 34.81 -25.48 10.85
CA VAL A 194 35.29 -26.85 10.61
C VAL A 194 36.75 -26.88 10.16
N GLU A 195 37.21 -25.85 9.47
CA GLU A 195 38.59 -25.74 8.96
C GLU A 195 39.57 -25.10 9.95
N LEU A 196 39.08 -24.57 11.09
CA LEU A 196 39.90 -24.03 12.19
C LEU A 196 40.49 -25.15 13.07
#